data_AF-A0A438K5X5-F1
#
_entry.id   AF-A0A438K5X5-F1
#
_cell.length_a   1.000
_cell.length_b   1.000
_cell.length_c   1.000
_cell.angle_alpha   90.00
_cell.angle_beta   90.00
_cell.angle_gamma   90.00
#
_symmetry.space_group_name_H-M   'P 1'
#
loop_
_entity.id
_entity.type
_entity.pdbx_description
1 polymer ?
#
loop_
_entity_poly.entity_id
_entity_poly.type
_entity_poly.pdbx_seq_one_letter_code
_entity_poly.pdbx_strand_id
1 'polypeptide(L)'
;MVLVSKVLEGDNYSTWSRAMRISLSAKNKIGFVTVSIKPPSSTDDSFPLWQRCNDMVISWLLNSIHLNIASSVIYVETATEIWADLQERFSQGTIQEFIKSSETLWNMSRGNN
;
A
#
# COMPACT_ATOMS: atom_id res chain seq x y z
N MET A 1 -5.34 16.61 2.73
CA MET A 1 -4.30 16.04 3.63
C MET A 1 -3.46 15.09 2.80
N VAL A 2 -2.14 15.28 2.75
CA VAL A 2 -1.22 14.38 2.03
C VAL A 2 -0.80 13.27 2.98
N LEU A 3 -1.00 12.00 2.61
CA LEU A 3 -0.72 10.85 3.48
C LEU A 3 0.67 10.26 3.29
N VAL A 4 1.20 10.42 2.09
CA VAL A 4 2.52 9.98 1.65
C VAL A 4 3.03 11.06 0.71
N SER A 5 4.28 11.49 0.91
CA SER A 5 4.87 12.59 0.14
C SER A 5 5.29 12.17 -1.27
N LYS A 6 5.59 10.88 -1.47
CA LYS A 6 5.92 10.31 -2.78
C LYS A 6 4.77 9.45 -3.27
N VAL A 7 4.42 9.65 -4.53
CA VAL A 7 3.43 8.87 -5.26
C VAL A 7 4.05 7.52 -5.64
N LEU A 8 3.27 6.43 -5.63
CA LEU A 8 3.73 5.13 -6.14
C LEU A 8 3.92 5.21 -7.65
N GLU A 9 5.14 4.95 -8.12
CA GLU A 9 5.52 4.98 -9.55
C GLU A 9 6.01 3.62 -10.05
N GLY A 10 6.21 2.65 -9.14
CA GLY A 10 6.47 1.25 -9.43
C GLY A 10 7.65 0.70 -8.66
N ASP A 11 8.83 1.30 -8.83
CA ASP A 11 10.07 0.90 -8.14
C ASP A 11 10.07 1.26 -6.65
N ASN A 12 9.43 2.37 -6.28
CA ASN A 12 9.42 2.88 -4.91
C ASN A 12 8.41 2.18 -3.96
N TYR A 13 7.85 1.02 -4.33
CA TYR A 13 6.80 0.34 -3.57
C TYR A 13 7.17 0.06 -2.11
N SER A 14 8.42 -0.34 -1.85
CA SER A 14 8.92 -0.64 -0.50
C SER A 14 8.75 0.56 0.46
N THR A 15 9.18 1.73 0.00
CA THR A 15 9.14 2.98 0.75
C THR A 15 7.71 3.52 0.85
N TRP A 16 6.98 3.51 -0.27
CA TRP A 16 5.59 3.95 -0.33
C TRP A 16 4.69 3.11 0.58
N SER A 17 4.79 1.78 0.50
CA SER A 17 3.95 0.87 1.28
C SER A 17 4.21 1.02 2.78
N ARG A 18 5.48 1.18 3.19
CA ARG A 18 5.84 1.45 4.59
C ARG A 18 5.24 2.75 5.08
N ALA A 19 5.37 3.84 4.32
CA ALA A 19 4.85 5.15 4.69
C ALA A 19 3.32 5.18 4.73
N MET A 20 2.65 4.57 3.76
CA MET A 20 1.18 4.44 3.75
C MET A 20 0.69 3.66 4.98
N ARG A 21 1.31 2.53 5.32
CA ARG A 21 0.97 1.77 6.54
C ARG A 21 1.12 2.58 7.82
N ILE A 22 2.16 3.42 7.95
CA ILE A 22 2.32 4.31 9.11
C ILE A 22 1.15 5.31 9.17
N SER A 23 0.83 5.94 8.03
CA SER A 23 -0.22 6.96 7.95
C SER A 23 -1.61 6.39 8.27
N LEU A 24 -1.92 5.19 7.77
CA LEU A 24 -3.16 4.47 8.08
C LEU A 24 -3.22 4.03 9.55
N SER A 25 -2.10 3.56 10.10
CA SER A 25 -2.00 3.19 11.52
C SER A 25 -2.29 4.38 12.44
N ALA A 26 -1.67 5.53 12.17
CA ALA A 26 -1.89 6.78 12.91
C ALA A 26 -3.36 7.28 12.84
N LYS A 27 -4.17 6.76 11.92
CA LYS A 27 -5.59 7.10 11.73
C LYS A 27 -6.54 5.97 12.14
N ASN A 28 -6.03 4.89 12.74
CA ASN A 28 -6.81 3.69 13.08
C ASN A 28 -7.50 3.04 11.86
N LYS A 29 -6.88 3.12 10.67
CA LYS A 29 -7.40 2.55 9.41
C LYS A 29 -6.55 1.42 8.85
N ILE A 30 -5.44 1.05 9.49
CA ILE A 30 -4.55 -0.01 9.00
C ILE A 30 -5.27 -1.35 8.75
N GLY A 31 -6.33 -1.64 9.51
CA GLY A 31 -7.08 -2.88 9.35
C GLY A 31 -7.81 -3.07 8.02
N PHE A 32 -8.06 -1.98 7.28
CA PHE A 32 -8.67 -2.02 5.95
C PHE A 32 -7.70 -2.49 4.85
N VAL A 33 -6.38 -2.48 5.11
CA VAL A 33 -5.37 -2.99 4.16
C VAL A 33 -4.72 -4.29 4.63
N THR A 34 -4.74 -4.58 5.94
CA THR A 34 -4.24 -5.85 6.49
C THR A 34 -5.31 -6.95 6.61
N VAL A 35 -6.51 -6.73 6.07
CA VAL A 35 -7.66 -7.67 6.11
C VAL A 35 -8.13 -7.99 7.54
N SER A 36 -7.75 -7.20 8.54
CA SER A 36 -8.20 -7.42 9.92
C SER A 36 -9.58 -6.83 10.19
N ILE A 37 -10.00 -5.84 9.39
CA ILE A 37 -11.37 -5.32 9.36
C ILE A 37 -12.05 -5.87 8.11
N LYS A 38 -12.93 -6.85 8.29
CA LYS A 38 -13.69 -7.45 7.20
C LYS A 38 -14.97 -6.66 6.92
N PRO A 39 -15.47 -6.67 5.67
CA PRO A 39 -16.80 -6.15 5.36
C PRO A 39 -17.85 -6.88 6.21
N PRO A 40 -18.72 -6.15 6.94
CA PRO A 40 -19.88 -6.75 7.57
C PRO A 40 -20.91 -7.17 6.52
N SER A 41 -21.96 -7.89 6.93
CA SER A 41 -23.09 -8.19 6.05
C SER A 41 -23.73 -6.88 5.55
N SER A 42 -24.22 -6.85 4.32
CA SER A 42 -24.94 -5.69 3.78
C SER A 42 -26.23 -5.37 4.54
N THR A 43 -26.75 -6.32 5.31
CA THR A 43 -27.92 -6.17 6.19
C THR A 43 -27.58 -5.67 7.60
N ASP A 44 -26.29 -5.51 7.92
CA ASP A 44 -25.82 -5.07 9.22
C ASP A 44 -25.85 -3.53 9.30
N ASP A 45 -26.36 -2.97 10.39
CA ASP A 45 -26.42 -1.53 10.63
C ASP A 45 -25.03 -0.85 10.63
N SER A 46 -23.96 -1.62 10.84
CA SER A 46 -22.58 -1.15 10.77
C SER A 46 -22.03 -1.05 9.34
N PHE A 47 -22.69 -1.64 8.34
CA PHE A 47 -22.23 -1.62 6.94
C PHE A 47 -22.02 -0.22 6.37
N PRO A 48 -22.94 0.75 6.54
CA PRO A 48 -22.71 2.11 6.05
C PRO A 48 -21.50 2.80 6.70
N LEU A 49 -21.21 2.50 7.97
CA LEU A 49 -20.03 3.05 8.67
C LEU A 49 -18.74 2.41 8.16
N TRP A 50 -18.76 1.10 7.94
CA TRP A 50 -17.65 0.38 7.33
C TRP A 50 -17.37 0.92 5.92
N GLN A 51 -18.40 1.06 5.07
CA GLN A 51 -18.28 1.55 3.70
C GLN A 51 -17.64 2.94 3.66
N ARG A 52 -18.10 3.87 4.50
CA ARG A 52 -17.49 5.21 4.60
C ARG A 52 -15.99 5.16 4.93
N CYS A 53 -15.59 4.25 5.82
CA CYS A 53 -14.18 4.09 6.17
C CYS A 53 -13.39 3.44 5.04
N ASN A 54 -13.97 2.47 4.34
CA ASN A 54 -13.40 1.84 3.17
C ASN A 54 -13.17 2.86 2.04
N ASP A 55 -14.19 3.64 1.68
CA ASP A 55 -14.12 4.68 0.64
C ASP A 55 -13.07 5.75 0.96
N MET A 56 -12.95 6.11 2.25
CA MET A 56 -11.91 7.01 2.70
C MET A 56 -10.51 6.45 2.43
N VAL A 57 -10.27 5.17 2.76
CA VAL A 57 -8.98 4.51 2.49
C VAL A 57 -8.75 4.34 0.98
N ILE A 58 -9.78 4.02 0.19
CA ILE A 58 -9.69 3.98 -1.28
C ILE A 58 -9.25 5.34 -1.83
N SER A 59 -9.90 6.43 -1.41
CA SER A 59 -9.53 7.78 -1.85
C SER A 59 -8.08 8.12 -1.52
N TRP A 60 -7.59 7.64 -0.39
CA TRP A 60 -6.21 7.84 0.05
C TRP A 60 -5.21 7.04 -0.76
N LEU A 61 -5.54 5.79 -1.10
CA LEU A 61 -4.73 4.97 -2.00
C LEU A 61 -4.66 5.60 -3.38
N LEU A 62 -5.80 5.92 -3.99
CA LEU A 62 -5.88 6.52 -5.33
C LEU A 62 -5.12 7.85 -5.44
N ASN A 63 -5.21 8.70 -4.42
CA ASN A 63 -4.49 9.98 -4.36
C ASN A 63 -2.98 9.83 -4.10
N SER A 64 -2.50 8.62 -3.84
CA SER A 64 -1.10 8.35 -3.50
C SER A 64 -0.37 7.48 -4.52
N ILE A 65 -1.01 7.15 -5.64
CA ILE A 65 -0.45 6.32 -6.70
C ILE A 65 -0.51 7.06 -8.04
N HIS A 66 0.39 6.73 -8.95
CA HIS A 66 0.46 7.41 -10.25
C HIS A 66 -0.83 7.16 -11.05
N LEU A 67 -1.26 8.14 -11.87
CA LEU A 67 -2.55 8.12 -12.57
C LEU A 67 -2.77 6.85 -13.40
N ASN A 68 -1.72 6.35 -14.05
CA ASN A 68 -1.77 5.11 -14.83
C ASN A 68 -2.09 3.88 -13.96
N ILE A 69 -1.56 3.85 -12.73
CA ILE A 69 -1.83 2.79 -11.76
C ILE A 69 -3.25 2.96 -11.22
N ALA A 70 -3.63 4.18 -10.83
CA ALA A 70 -4.98 4.50 -10.33
C ALA A 70 -6.07 4.07 -11.31
N SER A 71 -5.88 4.32 -12.61
CA SER A 71 -6.83 3.97 -13.65
C SER A 71 -7.08 2.45 -13.75
N SER A 72 -6.12 1.63 -13.34
CA SER A 72 -6.26 0.17 -13.34
C SER A 72 -7.00 -0.42 -12.14
N VAL A 73 -7.20 0.38 -11.07
CA VAL A 73 -7.81 -0.07 -9.81
C VAL A 73 -9.00 0.79 -9.38
N ILE A 74 -9.40 1.78 -10.19
CA ILE A 74 -10.46 2.75 -9.86
C ILE A 74 -11.85 2.13 -9.63
N TYR A 75 -12.11 0.97 -10.24
CA TYR A 75 -13.39 0.26 -10.12
C TYR A 75 -13.38 -0.82 -9.03
N VAL A 76 -12.28 -0.98 -8.30
CA VAL A 76 -12.18 -1.95 -7.20
C VAL A 76 -12.92 -1.40 -5.98
N GLU A 77 -13.80 -2.21 -5.40
CA GLU A 77 -14.75 -1.76 -4.38
C GLU A 77 -14.16 -1.73 -2.98
N THR A 78 -13.05 -2.45 -2.72
CA THR A 78 -12.45 -2.51 -1.39
C THR A 78 -10.99 -2.04 -1.36
N ALA A 79 -10.65 -1.31 -0.30
CA ALA A 79 -9.27 -0.90 -0.03
C ALA A 79 -8.32 -2.11 0.13
N THR A 80 -8.83 -3.23 0.63
CA THR A 80 -8.07 -4.48 0.76
C THR A 80 -7.64 -5.02 -0.61
N GLU A 81 -8.56 -5.07 -1.57
CA GLU A 81 -8.27 -5.58 -2.91
C GLU A 81 -7.30 -4.66 -3.67
N ILE A 82 -7.51 -3.33 -3.59
CA ILE A 82 -6.56 -2.37 -4.17
C ILE A 82 -5.17 -2.58 -3.57
N TRP A 83 -5.08 -2.71 -2.25
CA TRP A 83 -3.80 -2.93 -1.58
C TRP A 83 -3.13 -4.23 -2.01
N ALA A 84 -3.88 -5.32 -2.11
CA ALA A 84 -3.38 -6.62 -2.54
C ALA A 84 -2.86 -6.59 -3.99
N ASP A 85 -3.59 -5.95 -4.90
CA ASP A 85 -3.19 -5.78 -6.29
C ASP A 85 -1.88 -4.98 -6.43
N LEU A 86 -1.77 -3.85 -5.72
CA LEU A 86 -0.53 -3.06 -5.69
C LEU A 86 0.64 -3.87 -5.11
N GLN A 87 0.38 -4.65 -4.06
CA GLN A 87 1.38 -5.51 -3.46
C GLN A 87 1.85 -6.60 -4.43
N GLU A 88 0.94 -7.29 -5.10
CA GLU A 88 1.27 -8.34 -6.07
C GLU A 88 2.11 -7.78 -7.23
N ARG A 89 1.70 -6.63 -7.78
CA ARG A 89 2.36 -6.01 -8.94
C ARG A 89 3.75 -5.46 -8.65
N PHE A 90 3.96 -4.85 -7.48
CA PHE A 90 5.16 -4.03 -7.23
C PHE A 90 6.07 -4.55 -6.11
N SER A 91 5.66 -5.57 -5.34
CA SER A 91 6.51 -6.16 -4.29
C SER A 91 7.73 -6.91 -4.82
N GLN A 92 7.71 -7.40 -6.07
CA GLN A 92 8.85 -8.12 -6.66
C GLN A 92 10.08 -7.22 -6.85
N GLY A 93 9.88 -5.93 -7.14
CA GLY A 93 10.96 -4.95 -7.20
C GLY A 93 11.66 -4.76 -5.85
N THR A 94 10.91 -4.85 -4.75
CA THR A 94 11.44 -4.71 -3.38
C THR A 94 12.40 -5.84 -3.01
N ILE A 95 12.12 -7.08 -3.44
CA ILE A 95 13.01 -8.22 -3.19
C ILE A 95 14.31 -8.05 -3.98
N GLN A 96 14.22 -7.65 -5.25
CA GLN A 96 15.37 -7.37 -6.10
C GLN A 96 16.24 -6.23 -5.54
N GLU A 97 15.64 -5.14 -5.05
CA GLU A 97 16.37 -4.03 -4.43
C GLU A 97 17.06 -4.41 -3.11
N PHE A 98 16.40 -5.21 -2.27
CA PHE A 98 16.99 -5.73 -1.04
C PHE A 98 18.20 -6.62 -1.34
N ILE A 99 18.05 -7.53 -2.31
CA ILE A 99 19.14 -8.42 -2.76
C ILE A 99 20.32 -7.56 -3.26
N LYS A 100 20.09 -6.62 -4.18
CA LYS A 100 21.13 -5.72 -4.70
C LYS A 100 21.82 -4.91 -3.59
N SER A 101 21.05 -4.39 -2.64
CA SER A 101 21.60 -3.63 -1.50
C SER A 101 22.47 -4.51 -0.61
N SER A 102 22.02 -5.74 -0.35
CA SER A 102 22.78 -6.72 0.44
C SER A 102 24.07 -7.18 -0.26
N GLU A 103 24.02 -7.42 -1.57
CA GLU A 103 25.18 -7.75 -2.40
C GLU A 103 26.20 -6.62 -2.43
N THR A 104 25.74 -5.36 -2.53
CA THR A 104 26.60 -4.18 -2.51
C THR A 104 27.34 -4.08 -1.16
N LEU A 105 26.64 -4.26 -0.04
CA LEU A 105 27.25 -4.27 1.30
C LEU A 105 28.26 -5.42 1.48
N TRP A 106 27.94 -6.61 0.97
CA TRP A 106 28.83 -7.77 0.97
C TRP A 106 30.08 -7.58 0.10
N ASN A 107 29.95 -6.94 -1.07
CA ASN A 107 31.09 -6.67 -1.95
C ASN A 107 32.00 -5.56 -1.38
N MET A 108 31.42 -4.55 -0.74
CA MET A 108 32.18 -3.51 -0.05
C MET A 108 32.96 -4.06 1.16
N SER A 109 32.44 -5.06 1.86
CA SER A 109 33.16 -5.70 2.98
C SER A 109 34.30 -6.62 2.53
N ARG A 110 34.24 -7.18 1.30
CA ARG A 110 35.32 -8.01 0.72
C ARG A 110 36.39 -7.20 -0.01
N GLY A 111 36.07 -6.01 -0.50
CA GLY A 111 37.01 -5.16 -1.25
C GLY A 111 37.97 -4.32 -0.39
N ASN A 112 37.93 -4.46 0.94
CA ASN A 112 38.71 -3.67 1.89
C ASN A 112 39.83 -4.48 2.59
N ASN A 113 40.33 -5.53 1.95
CA ASN A 113 41.37 -6.44 2.45
C ASN A 113 42.30 -6.86 1.30
#